data_AF-A0A087ARS9-F1
#
_entry.id   AF-A0A087ARS9-F1
#
_cell.length_a   1.000
_cell.length_b   1.000
_cell.length_c   1.000
_cell.angle_alpha   90.00
_cell.angle_beta   90.00
_cell.angle_gamma   90.00
#
_symmetry.space_group_name_H-M   'P 1'
#
loop_
_entity.id
_entity.type
_entity.pdbx_description
1 polymer ?
#
loop_
_entity_poly.entity_id
_entity_poly.type
_entity_poly.pdbx_seq_one_letter_code
_entity_poly.pdbx_strand_id
1 'polypeptide(L)'
;MALLTPKDIREHTFQTVRFKEGYDVDEVDDFLDQVTETVEALGKQAVSGGQSTQALGPDVAALNSKISELTAQVQSLETQNQQLKAAANQGQSEQAQAQIAQANQAVQVAQAHLKETEDTNHALAQQNEQLKAQVERLSAQVDQLTAQAAKDSDQPDLAKQLEDVTRQRDQFRADSENLRHELSTAHEQTVRAQQQEAQIRDLTKQLEESKQREEQLRDQVAKVEPNTETGSLQKIKSAAATANTEPERATAMLTLAMQLHDQYVDKGKAKAKEITEQSQRKYEELIGQANDYSDRTRTEADDYAARTRDDADAYSKHTRQDADNYSTSVHEQADAYSEKIRQEADAYSEKTRDDADNYMQNKHSEADQYVADKTAEANSYAETKTNEANTYADSKAHEADEYAQQKQDEGNTYAQQKKTEADQYVMDRHGEIDEYEAQVQQRAQDYDQKTRAAADDYAQQVRTNLETQSKVIEGNIQGLKQFETEYRARLTEFLTQLQAQVSDTNNYSKMDPNN
;
A
#
# COMPACT_ATOMS: atom_id res chain seq x y z
N MET A 1 -51.73 6.28 54.05
CA MET A 1 -50.28 5.99 54.18
C MET A 1 -49.53 6.90 53.25
N ALA A 2 -48.32 7.34 53.61
CA ALA A 2 -47.51 8.19 52.74
C ALA A 2 -47.03 7.35 51.53
N LEU A 3 -47.32 7.80 50.31
CA LEU A 3 -46.86 7.18 49.08
C LEU A 3 -45.34 7.40 48.97
N LEU A 4 -44.58 6.31 48.79
CA LEU A 4 -43.12 6.37 48.61
C LEU A 4 -42.79 7.16 47.35
N THR A 5 -41.93 8.17 47.48
CA THR A 5 -41.41 8.86 46.29
C THR A 5 -40.26 8.05 45.68
N PRO A 6 -39.97 8.22 44.38
CA PRO A 6 -38.80 7.58 43.76
C PRO A 6 -37.47 7.92 44.44
N LYS A 7 -37.41 9.05 45.15
CA LYS A 7 -36.25 9.43 45.96
C LYS A 7 -36.16 8.57 47.23
N ASP A 8 -37.29 8.36 47.90
CA ASP A 8 -37.36 7.52 49.11
C ASP A 8 -36.97 6.06 48.81
N ILE A 9 -37.26 5.58 47.60
CA ILE A 9 -36.87 4.22 47.16
C ILE A 9 -35.36 4.10 46.95
N ARG A 10 -34.72 5.15 46.40
CA ARG A 10 -33.27 5.13 46.12
C ARG A 10 -32.40 5.36 47.34
N GLU A 11 -32.93 6.07 48.34
CA GLU A 11 -32.19 6.40 49.56
C GLU A 11 -32.44 5.38 50.69
N HIS A 12 -33.22 4.32 50.46
CA HIS A 12 -33.53 3.31 51.46
C HIS A 12 -32.33 2.38 51.73
N THR A 13 -31.90 2.26 52.98
CA THR A 13 -30.75 1.42 53.40
C THR A 13 -31.18 0.35 54.37
N PHE A 14 -31.03 -0.91 53.97
CA PHE A 14 -31.39 -2.09 54.78
C PHE A 14 -30.35 -2.40 55.87
N GLN A 15 -30.79 -2.91 57.01
CA GLN A 15 -29.89 -3.33 58.09
C GLN A 15 -29.24 -4.68 57.78
N THR A 16 -27.99 -4.86 58.23
CA THR A 16 -27.23 -6.10 58.03
C THR A 16 -27.25 -6.95 59.30
N VAL A 17 -27.42 -8.26 59.14
CA VAL A 17 -27.63 -9.17 60.28
C VAL A 17 -26.29 -9.57 60.91
N ARG A 18 -26.15 -9.39 62.24
CA ARG A 18 -24.87 -9.43 62.98
C ARG A 18 -24.04 -10.73 62.91
N PHE A 19 -24.56 -11.82 62.33
CA PHE A 19 -23.90 -13.14 62.29
C PHE A 19 -24.06 -13.92 60.98
N LYS A 20 -24.57 -13.29 59.90
CA LYS A 20 -24.59 -13.85 58.54
C LYS A 20 -24.36 -12.74 57.52
N GLU A 21 -23.65 -13.02 56.43
CA GLU A 21 -23.60 -12.10 55.29
C GLU A 21 -24.99 -12.03 54.66
N GLY A 22 -25.67 -10.89 54.81
CA GLY A 22 -27.01 -10.67 54.27
C GLY A 22 -27.76 -9.52 54.94
N TYR A 23 -28.76 -9.02 54.22
CA TYR A 23 -29.75 -8.07 54.74
C TYR A 23 -30.86 -8.82 55.48
N ASP A 24 -31.55 -8.15 56.39
CA ASP A 24 -32.73 -8.72 57.05
C ASP A 24 -33.85 -8.93 56.01
N VAL A 25 -34.22 -10.20 55.78
CA VAL A 25 -35.14 -10.58 54.70
C VAL A 25 -36.54 -10.05 54.97
N ASP A 26 -36.96 -10.01 56.24
CA ASP A 26 -38.29 -9.52 56.61
C ASP A 26 -38.39 -7.99 56.35
N GLU A 27 -37.31 -7.23 56.56
CA GLU A 27 -37.25 -5.79 56.26
C GLU A 27 -37.29 -5.50 54.75
N VAL A 28 -36.68 -6.37 53.94
CA VAL A 28 -36.69 -6.25 52.48
C VAL A 28 -38.07 -6.55 51.91
N ASP A 29 -38.73 -7.60 52.40
CA ASP A 29 -40.06 -8.00 51.94
C ASP A 29 -41.12 -6.94 52.32
N ASP A 30 -41.09 -6.42 53.55
CA ASP A 30 -41.98 -5.33 53.99
C ASP A 30 -41.84 -4.07 53.12
N PHE A 31 -40.61 -3.74 52.69
CA PHE A 31 -40.35 -2.60 51.80
C PHE A 31 -40.86 -2.84 50.37
N LEU A 32 -40.72 -4.06 49.84
CA LEU A 32 -41.22 -4.43 48.50
C LEU A 32 -42.75 -4.40 48.44
N ASP A 33 -43.44 -4.79 49.51
CA ASP A 33 -44.88 -4.68 49.63
C ASP A 33 -45.33 -3.20 49.61
N GLN A 34 -44.62 -2.33 50.32
CA GLN A 34 -44.92 -0.90 50.36
C GLN A 34 -44.68 -0.20 49.00
N VAL A 35 -43.67 -0.63 48.24
CA VAL A 35 -43.41 -0.16 46.86
C VAL A 35 -44.53 -0.62 45.91
N THR A 36 -44.97 -1.87 46.03
CA THR A 36 -46.03 -2.44 45.20
C THR A 36 -47.36 -1.73 45.43
N GLU A 37 -47.71 -1.47 46.69
CA GLU A 37 -48.93 -0.73 47.05
C GLU A 37 -48.89 0.71 46.53
N THR A 38 -47.72 1.36 46.57
CA THR A 38 -47.52 2.72 46.05
C THR A 38 -47.67 2.76 44.52
N VAL A 39 -47.13 1.78 43.79
CA VAL A 39 -47.25 1.69 42.32
C VAL A 39 -48.69 1.41 41.89
N GLU A 40 -49.40 0.54 42.61
CA GLU A 40 -50.83 0.31 42.36
C GLU A 40 -51.67 1.57 42.62
N ALA A 41 -51.40 2.30 43.70
CA ALA A 41 -52.12 3.53 44.03
C ALA A 41 -51.88 4.63 42.98
N LEU A 42 -50.63 4.82 42.52
CA LEU A 42 -50.30 5.74 41.44
C LEU A 42 -50.89 5.31 40.09
N GLY A 43 -50.91 4.00 39.80
CA GLY A 43 -51.58 3.44 38.62
C GLY A 43 -53.08 3.71 38.62
N LYS A 44 -53.76 3.53 39.76
CA LYS A 44 -55.19 3.84 39.92
C LYS A 44 -55.47 5.35 39.81
N GLN A 45 -54.55 6.20 40.26
CA GLN A 45 -54.67 7.66 40.15
C GLN A 45 -54.44 8.17 38.71
N ALA A 46 -53.57 7.51 37.93
CA ALA A 46 -53.37 7.79 36.50
C ALA A 46 -54.56 7.35 35.63
N VAL A 47 -55.27 6.30 36.03
CA VAL A 47 -56.45 5.78 35.29
C VAL A 47 -57.74 6.56 35.62
N SER A 48 -57.83 7.19 36.79
CA SER A 48 -59.02 7.94 37.24
C SER A 48 -59.01 9.44 36.88
N GLY A 49 -57.85 10.01 36.55
CA GLY A 49 -57.69 11.40 36.09
C GLY A 49 -57.95 11.59 34.59
N GLY A 50 -59.17 11.32 34.13
CA GLY A 50 -59.59 11.49 32.73
C GLY A 50 -59.73 12.96 32.29
N GLN A 51 -58.64 13.72 32.20
CA GLN A 51 -58.62 15.01 31.51
C GLN A 51 -57.36 15.21 30.67
N SER A 52 -57.62 15.39 29.36
CA SER A 52 -56.76 16.07 28.37
C SER A 52 -55.69 15.24 27.67
N THR A 53 -56.11 14.28 26.85
CA THR A 53 -55.32 13.76 25.71
C THR A 53 -55.30 14.76 24.56
N GLN A 54 -54.78 15.96 24.81
CA GLN A 54 -54.63 17.00 23.80
C GLN A 54 -53.19 17.53 23.79
N ALA A 55 -52.20 16.64 23.84
CA ALA A 55 -50.83 16.83 23.37
C ALA A 55 -49.95 15.62 23.77
N LEU A 56 -50.17 14.45 23.19
CA LEU A 56 -49.19 13.35 23.29
C LEU A 56 -49.12 12.58 21.97
N GLY A 57 -48.10 12.92 21.17
CA GLY A 57 -47.38 12.06 20.23
C GLY A 57 -48.11 11.43 19.04
N PRO A 58 -47.52 11.45 17.82
CA PRO A 58 -48.05 10.74 16.64
C PRO A 58 -48.25 9.23 16.89
N ASP A 59 -47.55 8.65 17.85
CA ASP A 59 -47.62 7.22 18.18
C ASP A 59 -48.93 6.80 18.88
N VAL A 60 -49.57 7.69 19.66
CA VAL A 60 -50.83 7.36 20.33
C VAL A 60 -52.02 7.53 19.37
N ALA A 61 -51.92 8.44 18.40
CA ALA A 61 -52.86 8.55 17.29
C ALA A 61 -52.76 7.32 16.35
N ALA A 62 -51.54 6.82 16.14
CA ALA A 62 -51.31 5.56 15.42
C ALA A 62 -51.88 4.37 16.19
N LEU A 63 -51.69 4.28 17.51
CA LEU A 63 -52.27 3.22 18.33
C LEU A 63 -53.80 3.27 18.37
N ASN A 64 -54.42 4.44 18.51
CA ASN A 64 -55.88 4.56 18.48
C ASN A 64 -56.47 4.26 17.09
N SER A 65 -55.75 4.61 16.02
CA SER A 65 -56.12 4.17 14.66
C SER A 65 -56.02 2.67 14.53
N LYS A 66 -54.98 2.06 15.09
CA LYS A 66 -54.75 0.61 15.08
C LYS A 66 -55.76 -0.14 15.95
N ILE A 67 -56.20 0.42 17.07
CA ILE A 67 -57.26 -0.15 17.92
C ILE A 67 -58.62 -0.05 17.21
N SER A 68 -58.90 1.06 16.53
CA SER A 68 -60.11 1.22 15.70
C SER A 68 -60.10 0.25 14.51
N GLU A 69 -58.94 0.06 13.88
CA GLU A 69 -58.71 -0.86 12.77
C GLU A 69 -58.81 -2.33 13.22
N LEU A 70 -58.23 -2.68 14.37
CA LEU A 70 -58.40 -4.00 14.99
C LEU A 70 -59.86 -4.25 15.40
N THR A 71 -60.57 -3.23 15.90
CA THR A 71 -61.99 -3.36 16.26
C THR A 71 -62.85 -3.58 15.01
N ALA A 72 -62.56 -2.86 13.92
CA ALA A 72 -63.20 -3.08 12.62
C ALA A 72 -62.86 -4.46 12.03
N GLN A 73 -61.63 -4.95 12.25
CA GLN A 73 -61.19 -6.26 11.81
C GLN A 73 -61.84 -7.39 12.62
N VAL A 74 -62.06 -7.20 13.93
CA VAL A 74 -62.80 -8.13 14.79
C VAL A 74 -64.28 -8.17 14.40
N GLN A 75 -64.93 -7.03 14.13
CA GLN A 75 -66.31 -7.00 13.59
C GLN A 75 -66.41 -7.65 12.21
N SER A 76 -65.41 -7.45 11.34
CA SER A 76 -65.33 -8.11 10.03
C SER A 76 -65.22 -9.63 10.18
N LEU A 77 -64.34 -10.11 11.07
CA LEU A 77 -64.16 -11.53 11.37
C LEU A 77 -65.39 -12.17 12.04
N GLU A 78 -66.11 -11.45 12.89
CA GLU A 78 -67.39 -11.90 13.45
C GLU A 78 -68.47 -12.01 12.37
N THR A 79 -68.53 -11.05 11.46
CA THR A 79 -69.44 -11.08 10.30
C THR A 79 -69.08 -12.22 9.33
N GLN A 80 -67.78 -12.46 9.10
CA GLN A 80 -67.28 -13.58 8.30
C GLN A 80 -67.58 -14.93 8.95
N ASN A 81 -67.44 -15.04 10.27
CA ASN A 81 -67.80 -16.25 11.02
C ASN A 81 -69.31 -16.50 11.03
N GLN A 82 -70.14 -15.44 11.09
CA GLN A 82 -71.59 -15.56 10.92
C GLN A 82 -71.98 -15.94 9.49
N GLN A 83 -71.29 -15.41 8.47
CA GLN A 83 -71.48 -15.80 7.06
C GLN A 83 -71.03 -17.24 6.81
N LEU A 84 -69.93 -17.70 7.42
CA LEU A 84 -69.47 -19.09 7.38
C LEU A 84 -70.44 -20.02 8.11
N LYS A 85 -71.02 -19.59 9.25
CA LYS A 85 -72.10 -20.33 9.93
C LYS A 85 -73.40 -20.39 9.13
N ALA A 86 -73.75 -19.31 8.41
CA ALA A 86 -74.91 -19.29 7.53
C ALA A 86 -74.69 -20.16 6.27
N ALA A 87 -73.47 -20.17 5.71
CA ALA A 87 -73.06 -21.02 4.61
C ALA A 87 -72.98 -22.51 5.00
N ALA A 88 -72.64 -22.83 6.25
CA ALA A 88 -72.66 -24.20 6.77
C ALA A 88 -74.09 -24.75 7.00
N ASN A 89 -75.08 -23.87 7.22
CA ASN A 89 -76.48 -24.26 7.46
C ASN A 89 -77.34 -24.35 6.19
N GLN A 90 -76.88 -23.83 5.06
CA GLN A 90 -77.53 -23.98 3.76
C GLN A 90 -76.66 -24.86 2.86
N GLY A 91 -76.89 -26.17 2.93
CA GLY A 91 -76.27 -27.11 2.01
C GLY A 91 -76.63 -26.75 0.56
N GLN A 92 -75.67 -26.26 -0.21
CA GLN A 92 -75.73 -26.21 -1.67
C GLN A 92 -74.31 -26.12 -2.26
N SER A 93 -73.90 -27.23 -2.85
CA SER A 93 -72.59 -27.55 -3.38
C SER A 93 -72.06 -26.64 -4.51
N GLU A 94 -72.85 -25.67 -4.99
CA GLU A 94 -72.47 -24.76 -6.09
C GLU A 94 -71.66 -23.54 -5.63
N GLN A 95 -71.95 -22.94 -4.46
CA GLN A 95 -71.16 -21.80 -3.95
C GLN A 95 -69.76 -22.23 -3.50
N ALA A 96 -69.63 -23.45 -2.97
CA ALA A 96 -68.34 -24.05 -2.65
C ALA A 96 -67.50 -24.31 -3.92
N GLN A 97 -68.11 -24.73 -5.03
CA GLN A 97 -67.41 -24.90 -6.31
C GLN A 97 -66.98 -23.56 -6.94
N ALA A 98 -67.81 -22.51 -6.85
CA ALA A 98 -67.46 -21.18 -7.32
C ALA A 98 -66.29 -20.57 -6.52
N GLN A 99 -66.28 -20.74 -5.19
CA GLN A 99 -65.16 -20.31 -4.34
C GLN A 99 -63.87 -21.11 -4.58
N ILE A 100 -63.96 -22.41 -4.85
CA ILE A 100 -62.79 -23.24 -5.22
C ILE A 100 -62.24 -22.81 -6.60
N ALA A 101 -63.09 -22.47 -7.57
CA ALA A 101 -62.65 -21.97 -8.86
C ALA A 101 -61.95 -20.59 -8.74
N GLN A 102 -62.48 -19.70 -7.90
CA GLN A 102 -61.87 -18.39 -7.62
C GLN A 102 -60.55 -18.51 -6.85
N ALA A 103 -60.46 -19.43 -5.89
CA ALA A 103 -59.23 -19.75 -5.17
C ALA A 103 -58.17 -20.33 -6.11
N ASN A 104 -58.54 -21.23 -7.02
CA ASN A 104 -57.63 -21.79 -8.02
C ASN A 104 -57.11 -20.74 -9.00
N GLN A 105 -57.95 -19.78 -9.40
CA GLN A 105 -57.52 -18.67 -10.26
C GLN A 105 -56.58 -17.71 -9.53
N ALA A 106 -56.82 -17.43 -8.25
CA ALA A 106 -55.93 -16.65 -7.41
C ALA A 106 -54.57 -17.34 -7.18
N VAL A 107 -54.56 -18.66 -7.01
CA VAL A 107 -53.33 -19.47 -6.90
C VAL A 107 -52.53 -19.42 -8.21
N GLN A 108 -53.17 -19.49 -9.38
CA GLN A 108 -52.47 -19.38 -10.66
C GLN A 108 -51.84 -18.00 -10.88
N VAL A 109 -52.54 -16.92 -10.50
CA VAL A 109 -52.01 -15.56 -10.58
C VAL A 109 -50.86 -15.35 -9.59
N ALA A 110 -50.98 -15.90 -8.37
CA ALA A 110 -49.90 -15.87 -7.38
C ALA A 110 -48.67 -16.65 -7.86
N GLN A 111 -48.84 -17.82 -8.47
CA GLN A 111 -47.76 -18.60 -9.08
C GLN A 111 -47.08 -17.87 -10.24
N ALA A 112 -47.85 -17.16 -11.08
CA ALA A 112 -47.29 -16.35 -12.16
C ALA A 112 -46.44 -15.19 -11.63
N HIS A 113 -46.92 -14.49 -10.59
CA HIS A 113 -46.14 -13.43 -9.94
C HIS A 113 -44.91 -13.96 -9.18
N LEU A 114 -44.99 -15.14 -8.57
CA LEU A 114 -43.85 -15.80 -7.95
C LEU A 114 -42.76 -16.08 -8.98
N LYS A 115 -43.14 -16.61 -10.15
CA LYS A 115 -42.21 -16.89 -11.24
C LYS A 115 -41.57 -15.61 -11.81
N GLU A 116 -42.36 -14.55 -11.99
CA GLU A 116 -41.85 -13.24 -12.42
C GLU A 116 -40.87 -12.64 -11.39
N THR A 117 -41.15 -12.84 -10.10
CA THR A 117 -40.28 -12.42 -8.99
C THR A 117 -38.99 -13.25 -8.92
N GLU A 118 -39.07 -14.55 -9.22
CA GLU A 118 -37.89 -15.43 -9.32
C GLU A 118 -37.01 -15.05 -10.51
N ASP A 119 -37.61 -14.77 -11.67
CA ASP A 119 -36.89 -14.34 -12.88
C ASP A 119 -36.19 -12.98 -12.67
N THR A 120 -36.84 -12.03 -11.99
CA THR A 120 -36.24 -10.73 -11.63
C THR A 120 -35.15 -10.87 -10.57
N ASN A 121 -35.32 -11.72 -9.56
CA ASN A 121 -34.26 -12.05 -8.60
C ASN A 121 -33.04 -12.70 -9.27
N HIS A 122 -33.26 -13.56 -10.27
CA HIS A 122 -32.17 -14.16 -11.02
C HIS A 122 -31.40 -13.13 -11.87
N ALA A 123 -32.12 -12.19 -12.50
CA ALA A 123 -31.49 -11.09 -13.23
C ALA A 123 -30.67 -10.16 -12.31
N LEU A 124 -31.18 -9.82 -11.12
CA LEU A 124 -30.48 -9.03 -10.12
C LEU A 124 -29.25 -9.76 -9.55
N ALA A 125 -29.32 -11.09 -9.39
CA ALA A 125 -28.18 -11.90 -8.98
C ALA A 125 -27.06 -11.86 -10.03
N GLN A 126 -27.40 -11.99 -11.32
CA GLN A 126 -26.42 -11.89 -12.41
C GLN A 126 -25.78 -10.50 -12.47
N GLN A 127 -26.56 -9.44 -12.25
CA GLN A 127 -26.06 -8.06 -12.22
C GLN A 127 -25.11 -7.83 -11.04
N ASN A 128 -25.42 -8.37 -9.85
CA ASN A 128 -24.55 -8.35 -8.68
C ASN A 128 -23.20 -9.03 -8.94
N GLU A 129 -23.22 -10.17 -9.64
CA GLU A 129 -22.00 -10.91 -9.97
C GLU A 129 -21.13 -10.16 -10.99
N GLN A 130 -21.75 -9.46 -11.94
CA GLN A 130 -21.05 -8.57 -12.87
C GLN A 130 -20.44 -7.35 -12.18
N LEU A 131 -21.13 -6.74 -11.22
CA LEU A 131 -20.62 -5.62 -10.42
C LEU A 131 -19.43 -6.06 -9.54
N LYS A 132 -19.54 -7.24 -8.92
CA LYS A 132 -18.44 -7.83 -8.13
C LYS A 132 -17.17 -8.03 -8.98
N ALA A 133 -17.32 -8.58 -10.19
CA ALA A 133 -16.20 -8.75 -11.11
C ALA A 133 -15.59 -7.40 -11.57
N GLN A 134 -16.39 -6.33 -11.67
CA GLN A 134 -15.89 -4.99 -11.98
C GLN A 134 -15.12 -4.37 -10.81
N VAL A 135 -15.63 -4.51 -9.57
CA VAL A 135 -14.93 -4.06 -8.34
C VAL A 135 -13.58 -4.75 -8.19
N GLU A 136 -13.51 -6.04 -8.50
CA GLU A 136 -12.27 -6.82 -8.42
C GLU A 136 -11.22 -6.35 -9.44
N ARG A 137 -11.64 -6.05 -10.68
CA ARG A 137 -10.75 -5.45 -11.70
C ARG A 137 -10.26 -4.06 -11.32
N LEU A 138 -11.15 -3.20 -10.83
CA LEU A 138 -10.78 -1.85 -10.38
C LEU A 138 -9.82 -1.91 -9.18
N SER A 139 -10.02 -2.85 -8.26
CA SER A 139 -9.12 -3.05 -7.11
C SER A 139 -7.72 -3.47 -7.57
N ALA A 140 -7.61 -4.42 -8.51
CA ALA A 140 -6.33 -4.81 -9.08
C ALA A 140 -5.63 -3.67 -9.85
N GLN A 141 -6.41 -2.78 -10.48
CA GLN A 141 -5.89 -1.60 -11.17
C GLN A 141 -5.36 -0.54 -10.18
N VAL A 142 -6.05 -0.34 -9.04
CA VAL A 142 -5.55 0.49 -7.94
C VAL A 142 -4.25 -0.06 -7.40
N ASP A 143 -4.13 -1.38 -7.20
CA ASP A 143 -2.89 -2.00 -6.69
C ASP A 143 -1.72 -1.79 -7.66
N GLN A 144 -1.96 -1.93 -8.97
CA GLN A 144 -0.96 -1.63 -10.00
C GLN A 144 -0.54 -0.15 -10.02
N LEU A 145 -1.51 0.78 -10.00
CA LEU A 145 -1.23 2.22 -10.00
C LEU A 145 -0.53 2.65 -8.71
N THR A 146 -0.86 2.03 -7.57
CA THR A 146 -0.20 2.26 -6.27
C THR A 146 1.24 1.78 -6.30
N ALA A 147 1.50 0.60 -6.87
CA ALA A 147 2.84 0.09 -7.06
C ALA A 147 3.66 0.91 -8.07
N GLN A 148 3.00 1.53 -9.07
CA GLN A 148 3.62 2.43 -10.05
C GLN A 148 3.97 3.79 -9.41
N ALA A 149 3.06 4.35 -8.60
CA ALA A 149 3.29 5.59 -7.84
C ALA A 149 4.39 5.44 -6.79
N ALA A 150 4.57 4.25 -6.22
CA ALA A 150 5.67 3.95 -5.30
C ALA A 150 7.05 3.88 -5.98
N LYS A 151 7.11 3.75 -7.32
CA LYS A 151 8.35 3.72 -8.10
C LYS A 151 8.78 5.08 -8.65
N ASP A 152 7.82 5.96 -8.95
CA ASP A 152 8.06 7.31 -9.48
C ASP A 152 7.25 8.34 -8.67
N SER A 153 7.85 8.88 -7.60
CA SER A 153 7.18 9.74 -6.59
C SER A 153 6.75 11.13 -7.07
N ASP A 154 7.10 11.54 -8.30
CA ASP A 154 7.00 12.93 -8.78
C ASP A 154 5.93 13.15 -9.89
N GLN A 155 4.89 12.31 -9.98
CA GLN A 155 3.81 12.48 -10.97
C GLN A 155 2.45 12.85 -10.33
N PRO A 156 2.09 14.15 -10.30
CA PRO A 156 0.80 14.60 -9.74
C PRO A 156 -0.43 14.11 -10.52
N ASP A 157 -0.27 13.78 -11.80
CA ASP A 157 -1.34 13.23 -12.64
C ASP A 157 -1.69 11.77 -12.26
N LEU A 158 -0.69 11.00 -11.82
CA LEU A 158 -0.89 9.61 -11.38
C LEU A 158 -1.63 9.56 -10.03
N ALA A 159 -1.34 10.51 -9.13
CA ALA A 159 -2.04 10.65 -7.86
C ALA A 159 -3.53 10.99 -8.05
N LYS A 160 -3.86 11.89 -9.00
CA LYS A 160 -5.26 12.20 -9.35
C LYS A 160 -6.00 11.00 -9.94
N GLN A 161 -5.36 10.24 -10.84
CA GLN A 161 -5.94 9.01 -11.36
C GLN A 161 -6.19 7.97 -10.26
N LEU A 162 -5.30 7.86 -9.29
CA LEU A 162 -5.46 6.96 -8.15
C LEU A 162 -6.64 7.35 -7.28
N GLU A 163 -6.83 8.65 -7.02
CA GLU A 163 -7.96 9.17 -6.26
C GLU A 163 -9.29 8.94 -7.00
N ASP A 164 -9.35 9.19 -8.31
CA ASP A 164 -10.54 8.97 -9.13
C ASP A 164 -10.94 7.48 -9.20
N VAL A 165 -9.97 6.59 -9.42
CA VAL A 165 -10.22 5.13 -9.48
C VAL A 165 -10.61 4.59 -8.10
N THR A 166 -10.01 5.11 -7.03
CA THR A 166 -10.38 4.76 -5.64
C THR A 166 -11.83 5.18 -5.34
N ARG A 167 -12.21 6.39 -5.74
CA ARG A 167 -13.58 6.90 -5.56
C ARG A 167 -14.61 6.09 -6.35
N GLN A 168 -14.29 5.70 -7.58
CA GLN A 168 -15.15 4.84 -8.40
C GLN A 168 -15.32 3.46 -7.77
N ARG A 169 -14.23 2.84 -7.28
CA ARG A 169 -14.30 1.55 -6.56
C ARG A 169 -15.21 1.64 -5.34
N ASP A 170 -15.10 2.71 -4.56
CA ASP A 170 -15.90 2.88 -3.34
C ASP A 170 -17.39 3.10 -3.65
N GLN A 171 -17.71 3.80 -4.75
CA GLN A 171 -19.07 3.88 -5.26
C GLN A 171 -19.61 2.51 -5.70
N PHE A 172 -18.86 1.75 -6.49
CA PHE A 172 -19.27 0.41 -6.91
C PHE A 172 -19.41 -0.58 -5.73
N ARG A 173 -18.62 -0.42 -4.66
CA ARG A 173 -18.78 -1.18 -3.41
C ARG A 173 -20.09 -0.84 -2.72
N ALA A 174 -20.40 0.44 -2.56
CA ALA A 174 -21.66 0.88 -1.95
C ALA A 174 -22.88 0.40 -2.75
N ASP A 175 -22.83 0.50 -4.08
CA ASP A 175 -23.89 0.01 -4.96
C ASP A 175 -24.06 -1.52 -4.86
N SER A 176 -22.96 -2.27 -4.76
CA SER A 176 -23.02 -3.72 -4.57
C SER A 176 -23.58 -4.11 -3.20
N GLU A 177 -23.28 -3.37 -2.14
CA GLU A 177 -23.86 -3.62 -0.81
C GLU A 177 -25.36 -3.33 -0.78
N ASN A 178 -25.80 -2.22 -1.38
CA ASN A 178 -27.22 -1.88 -1.49
C ASN A 178 -27.98 -2.94 -2.29
N LEU A 179 -27.44 -3.37 -3.43
CA LEU A 179 -28.09 -4.38 -4.28
C LEU A 179 -28.11 -5.77 -3.60
N ARG A 180 -27.12 -6.11 -2.77
CA ARG A 180 -27.16 -7.34 -1.94
C ARG A 180 -28.24 -7.25 -0.86
N HIS A 181 -28.46 -6.08 -0.28
CA HIS A 181 -29.52 -5.88 0.70
C HIS A 181 -30.91 -6.00 0.04
N GLU A 182 -31.10 -5.39 -1.12
CA GLU A 182 -32.33 -5.54 -1.92
C GLU A 182 -32.58 -7.00 -2.33
N LEU A 183 -31.55 -7.72 -2.76
CA LEU A 183 -31.68 -9.14 -3.13
C LEU A 183 -32.02 -10.02 -1.93
N SER A 184 -31.44 -9.74 -0.75
CA SER A 184 -31.78 -10.45 0.49
C SER A 184 -33.24 -10.24 0.89
N THR A 185 -33.74 -9.01 0.81
CA THR A 185 -35.12 -8.69 1.16
C THR A 185 -36.12 -9.29 0.16
N ALA A 186 -35.82 -9.23 -1.14
CA ALA A 186 -36.62 -9.87 -2.18
C ALA A 186 -36.62 -11.41 -2.07
N HIS A 187 -35.50 -12.01 -1.69
CA HIS A 187 -35.42 -13.44 -1.42
C HIS A 187 -36.28 -13.85 -0.22
N GLU A 188 -36.23 -13.09 0.88
CA GLU A 188 -37.06 -13.35 2.06
C GLU A 188 -38.56 -13.26 1.75
N GLN A 189 -38.97 -12.27 0.94
CA GLN A 189 -40.35 -12.14 0.47
C GLN A 189 -40.79 -13.34 -0.39
N THR A 190 -39.91 -13.84 -1.25
CA THR A 190 -40.17 -15.03 -2.09
C THR A 190 -40.38 -16.28 -1.23
N VAL A 191 -39.54 -16.49 -0.21
CA VAL A 191 -39.67 -17.63 0.72
C VAL A 191 -40.98 -17.55 1.51
N ARG A 192 -41.39 -16.36 1.96
CA ARG A 192 -42.69 -16.16 2.63
C ARG A 192 -43.87 -16.47 1.70
N ALA A 193 -43.80 -16.05 0.43
CA ALA A 193 -44.83 -16.35 -0.55
C ALA A 193 -44.94 -17.87 -0.83
N GLN A 194 -43.80 -18.56 -0.96
CA GLN A 194 -43.76 -20.02 -1.14
C GLN A 194 -44.35 -20.77 0.07
N GLN A 195 -44.09 -20.30 1.30
CA GLN A 195 -44.69 -20.89 2.51
C GLN A 195 -46.22 -20.70 2.55
N GLN A 196 -46.72 -19.53 2.16
CA GLN A 196 -48.16 -19.27 2.07
C GLN A 196 -48.83 -20.15 1.01
N GLU A 197 -48.16 -20.37 -0.13
CA GLU A 197 -48.67 -21.26 -1.18
C GLU A 197 -48.77 -22.71 -0.70
N ALA A 198 -47.81 -23.19 0.09
CA ALA A 198 -47.85 -24.52 0.69
C ALA A 198 -49.02 -24.68 1.68
N GLN A 199 -49.31 -23.65 2.48
CA GLN A 199 -50.45 -23.63 3.39
C GLN A 199 -51.79 -23.66 2.66
N ILE A 200 -51.92 -22.92 1.55
CA ILE A 200 -53.14 -22.91 0.73
C ILE A 200 -53.38 -24.30 0.10
N ARG A 201 -52.33 -24.98 -0.35
CA ARG A 201 -52.45 -26.35 -0.89
C ARG A 201 -52.94 -27.35 0.16
N ASP A 202 -52.43 -27.27 1.38
CA ASP A 202 -52.83 -28.18 2.45
C ASP A 202 -54.30 -27.97 2.87
N LEU A 203 -54.72 -26.71 3.02
CA LEU A 203 -56.11 -26.35 3.30
C LEU A 203 -57.08 -26.85 2.21
N THR A 204 -56.66 -26.77 0.94
CA THR A 204 -57.46 -27.26 -0.19
C THR A 204 -57.65 -28.78 -0.12
N LYS A 205 -56.64 -29.53 0.32
CA LYS A 205 -56.71 -30.98 0.47
C LYS A 205 -57.65 -31.40 1.60
N GLN A 206 -57.58 -30.73 2.75
CA GLN A 206 -58.45 -31.02 3.91
C GLN A 206 -59.94 -30.78 3.60
N LEU A 207 -60.26 -29.78 2.79
CA LEU A 207 -61.63 -29.48 2.37
C LEU A 207 -62.24 -30.62 1.52
N GLU A 208 -61.44 -31.22 0.64
CA GLU A 208 -61.90 -32.32 -0.23
C GLU A 208 -62.13 -33.61 0.57
N GLU A 209 -61.27 -33.91 1.54
CA GLU A 209 -61.42 -35.06 2.45
C GLU A 209 -62.65 -34.94 3.39
N SER A 210 -63.11 -33.71 3.66
CA SER A 210 -64.33 -33.47 4.43
C SER A 210 -65.59 -33.80 3.63
N LYS A 211 -65.63 -33.42 2.34
CA LYS A 211 -66.77 -33.70 1.44
C LYS A 211 -67.04 -35.19 1.28
N GLN A 212 -65.99 -36.00 1.14
CA GLN A 212 -66.12 -37.45 0.96
C GLN A 212 -66.72 -38.16 2.20
N ARG A 213 -66.52 -37.60 3.40
CA ARG A 213 -67.06 -38.17 4.65
C ARG A 213 -68.54 -37.91 4.84
N GLU A 214 -69.06 -36.78 4.37
CA GLU A 214 -70.49 -36.45 4.49
C GLU A 214 -71.36 -37.38 3.63
N GLU A 215 -70.88 -37.71 2.42
CA GLU A 215 -71.58 -38.58 1.47
C GLU A 215 -71.76 -40.00 2.03
N GLN A 216 -70.76 -40.53 2.74
CA GLN A 216 -70.79 -41.87 3.34
C GLN A 216 -71.78 -42.03 4.52
N LEU A 217 -72.12 -40.93 5.21
CA LEU A 217 -73.04 -40.97 6.36
C LEU A 217 -74.51 -40.96 5.93
N ARG A 218 -74.83 -40.36 4.78
CA ARG A 218 -76.20 -40.32 4.24
C ARG A 218 -76.71 -41.71 3.83
N ASP A 219 -75.83 -42.56 3.32
CA ASP A 219 -76.19 -43.92 2.87
C ASP A 219 -76.53 -44.89 4.01
N GLN A 220 -76.10 -44.60 5.24
CA GLN A 220 -76.28 -45.49 6.39
C GLN A 220 -77.64 -45.31 7.07
N VAL A 221 -78.23 -44.11 6.98
CA VAL A 221 -79.49 -43.76 7.66
C VAL A 221 -80.72 -44.34 6.93
N ALA A 222 -80.61 -44.70 5.65
CA ALA A 222 -81.73 -45.20 4.85
C ALA A 222 -82.14 -46.67 5.12
N LYS A 223 -81.47 -47.39 6.03
CA LYS A 223 -81.57 -48.86 6.15
C LYS A 223 -82.33 -49.41 7.37
N VAL A 224 -82.92 -48.60 8.26
CA VAL A 224 -83.39 -49.07 9.58
C VAL A 224 -84.83 -48.65 9.94
N GLU A 225 -85.86 -49.43 9.59
CA GLU A 225 -87.19 -49.47 10.29
C GLU A 225 -87.96 -50.81 10.07
N PRO A 226 -88.55 -51.47 11.12
CA PRO A 226 -89.42 -52.66 10.95
C PRO A 226 -90.85 -52.58 11.60
N ASN A 227 -91.78 -53.43 11.10
CA ASN A 227 -93.24 -53.56 11.40
C ASN A 227 -93.60 -54.57 12.53
N THR A 228 -94.77 -54.40 13.19
CA THR A 228 -95.24 -55.15 14.41
C THR A 228 -96.43 -56.13 14.21
N GLU A 229 -96.52 -57.10 15.14
CA GLU A 229 -97.37 -58.31 15.20
C GLU A 229 -98.76 -58.11 15.85
N THR A 230 -99.86 -58.66 15.28
CA THR A 230 -101.22 -58.65 15.91
C THR A 230 -102.12 -59.84 15.51
N GLY A 231 -101.59 -61.07 15.38
CA GLY A 231 -102.34 -62.21 14.83
C GLY A 231 -102.91 -63.24 15.83
N SER A 232 -102.47 -63.24 17.08
CA SER A 232 -102.70 -64.35 18.02
C SER A 232 -104.03 -64.29 18.79
N LEU A 233 -104.66 -63.12 18.88
CA LEU A 233 -105.93 -62.93 19.60
C LEU A 233 -107.16 -63.42 18.82
N GLN A 234 -107.03 -63.62 17.51
CA GLN A 234 -108.17 -63.93 16.63
C GLN A 234 -108.53 -65.42 16.59
N LYS A 235 -107.58 -66.31 16.93
CA LYS A 235 -107.75 -67.77 16.88
C LYS A 235 -108.46 -68.37 18.10
N ILE A 236 -108.51 -67.64 19.23
CA ILE A 236 -109.16 -68.14 20.45
C ILE A 236 -110.68 -67.97 20.37
N LYS A 237 -111.16 -66.97 19.60
CA LYS A 237 -112.59 -66.68 19.47
C LYS A 237 -113.33 -67.67 18.56
N SER A 238 -112.64 -68.33 17.63
CA SER A 238 -113.27 -69.23 16.65
C SER A 238 -113.51 -70.66 17.15
N ALA A 239 -112.76 -71.13 18.15
CA ALA A 239 -112.85 -72.52 18.64
C ALA A 239 -113.99 -72.77 19.64
N ALA A 240 -114.58 -71.72 20.22
CA ALA A 240 -115.64 -71.84 21.24
C ALA A 240 -117.06 -72.09 20.67
N ALA A 241 -117.22 -72.21 19.35
CA ALA A 241 -118.52 -72.16 18.68
C ALA A 241 -119.11 -73.53 18.24
N THR A 242 -118.49 -74.68 18.54
CA THR A 242 -118.77 -75.92 17.77
C THR A 242 -119.19 -77.18 18.56
N ALA A 243 -119.67 -77.13 19.81
CA ALA A 243 -120.01 -78.35 20.59
C ALA A 243 -121.48 -78.41 21.09
N ASN A 244 -122.17 -79.54 20.88
CA ASN A 244 -123.64 -79.68 20.97
C ASN A 244 -124.23 -80.50 22.15
N THR A 245 -123.44 -81.09 23.06
CA THR A 245 -123.95 -81.64 24.34
C THR A 245 -123.03 -81.31 25.53
N GLU A 246 -123.57 -81.28 26.76
CA GLU A 246 -122.90 -80.75 27.98
C GLU A 246 -121.74 -81.64 28.53
N PRO A 247 -121.85 -82.99 28.55
CA PRO A 247 -120.73 -83.87 28.95
C PRO A 247 -119.57 -83.89 27.93
N GLU A 248 -119.89 -83.77 26.64
CA GLU A 248 -118.90 -83.67 25.56
C GLU A 248 -118.22 -82.29 25.54
N ARG A 249 -118.94 -81.21 25.83
CA ARG A 249 -118.36 -79.88 26.05
C ARG A 249 -117.38 -79.87 27.21
N ALA A 250 -117.73 -80.49 28.33
CA ALA A 250 -116.84 -80.58 29.49
C ALA A 250 -115.60 -81.42 29.19
N THR A 251 -115.76 -82.56 28.50
CA THR A 251 -114.62 -83.42 28.11
C THR A 251 -113.74 -82.75 27.06
N ALA A 252 -114.33 -82.10 26.04
CA ALA A 252 -113.59 -81.34 25.03
C ALA A 252 -112.91 -80.10 25.62
N MET A 253 -113.54 -79.41 26.59
CA MET A 253 -112.90 -78.34 27.35
C MET A 253 -111.77 -78.86 28.21
N LEU A 254 -111.90 -80.04 28.83
CA LEU A 254 -110.83 -80.64 29.64
C LEU A 254 -109.66 -81.10 28.75
N THR A 255 -109.93 -81.74 27.61
CA THR A 255 -108.89 -82.12 26.63
C THR A 255 -108.21 -80.89 26.04
N LEU A 256 -108.98 -79.84 25.69
CA LEU A 256 -108.42 -78.58 25.23
C LEU A 256 -107.64 -77.88 26.34
N ALA A 257 -108.09 -77.94 27.59
CA ALA A 257 -107.38 -77.40 28.74
C ALA A 257 -106.09 -78.17 29.02
N MET A 258 -106.06 -79.48 28.84
CA MET A 258 -104.85 -80.30 28.93
C MET A 258 -103.88 -80.00 27.79
N GLN A 259 -104.35 -79.90 26.55
CA GLN A 259 -103.52 -79.50 25.40
C GLN A 259 -102.99 -78.08 25.56
N LEU A 260 -103.82 -77.15 26.06
CA LEU A 260 -103.43 -75.79 26.33
C LEU A 260 -102.43 -75.74 27.50
N HIS A 261 -102.63 -76.55 28.54
CA HIS A 261 -101.71 -76.71 29.66
C HIS A 261 -100.36 -77.25 29.19
N ASP A 262 -100.33 -78.34 28.43
CA ASP A 262 -99.10 -78.91 27.88
C ASP A 262 -98.42 -77.92 26.92
N GLN A 263 -99.20 -77.19 26.11
CA GLN A 263 -98.69 -76.11 25.29
C GLN A 263 -98.09 -74.97 26.13
N TYR A 264 -98.69 -74.59 27.26
CA TYR A 264 -98.14 -73.59 28.17
C TYR A 264 -96.93 -74.10 28.94
N VAL A 265 -96.89 -75.39 29.31
CA VAL A 265 -95.72 -76.03 29.96
C VAL A 265 -94.55 -76.10 28.99
N ASP A 266 -94.77 -76.48 27.73
CA ASP A 266 -93.73 -76.52 26.70
C ASP A 266 -93.30 -75.10 26.31
N LYS A 267 -94.23 -74.14 26.22
CA LYS A 267 -93.89 -72.72 26.11
C LYS A 267 -93.09 -72.24 27.32
N GLY A 268 -93.41 -72.70 28.52
CA GLY A 268 -92.68 -72.38 29.75
C GLY A 268 -91.26 -72.93 29.73
N LYS A 269 -91.08 -74.20 29.33
CA LYS A 269 -89.75 -74.83 29.15
C LYS A 269 -88.95 -74.16 28.03
N ALA A 270 -89.59 -73.86 26.90
CA ALA A 270 -88.98 -73.13 25.80
C ALA A 270 -88.58 -71.71 26.24
N LYS A 271 -89.43 -71.02 27.00
CA LYS A 271 -89.13 -69.70 27.53
C LYS A 271 -88.02 -69.73 28.57
N ALA A 272 -87.98 -70.73 29.43
CA ALA A 272 -86.89 -70.94 30.38
C ALA A 272 -85.55 -71.16 29.65
N LYS A 273 -85.53 -72.02 28.62
CA LYS A 273 -84.34 -72.24 27.79
C LYS A 273 -83.92 -70.97 27.04
N GLU A 274 -84.88 -70.24 26.46
CA GLU A 274 -84.64 -68.96 25.79
C GLU A 274 -84.04 -67.94 26.76
N ILE A 275 -84.57 -67.83 27.97
CA ILE A 275 -84.03 -66.95 29.02
C ILE A 275 -82.60 -67.37 29.38
N THR A 276 -82.33 -68.67 29.59
CA THR A 276 -80.97 -69.13 29.91
C THR A 276 -79.98 -68.86 28.78
N GLU A 277 -80.35 -69.12 27.52
CA GLU A 277 -79.51 -68.84 26.35
C GLU A 277 -79.32 -67.33 26.14
N GLN A 278 -80.33 -66.50 26.40
CA GLN A 278 -80.20 -65.04 26.36
C GLN A 278 -79.33 -64.52 27.50
N SER A 279 -79.49 -65.06 28.71
CA SER A 279 -78.66 -64.72 29.86
C SER A 279 -77.20 -65.12 29.64
N GLN A 280 -76.94 -66.30 29.08
CA GLN A 280 -75.59 -66.74 28.76
C GLN A 280 -74.96 -65.89 27.66
N ARG A 281 -75.71 -65.57 26.59
CA ARG A 281 -75.24 -64.63 25.56
C ARG A 281 -74.94 -63.25 26.13
N LYS A 282 -75.82 -62.70 26.97
CA LYS A 282 -75.59 -61.40 27.63
C LYS A 282 -74.39 -61.44 28.58
N TYR A 283 -74.18 -62.55 29.27
CA TYR A 283 -73.01 -62.72 30.14
C TYR A 283 -71.72 -62.77 29.33
N GLU A 284 -71.66 -63.59 28.28
CA GLU A 284 -70.51 -63.69 27.39
C GLU A 284 -70.22 -62.36 26.69
N GLU A 285 -71.26 -61.64 26.26
CA GLU A 285 -71.16 -60.29 25.70
C GLU A 285 -70.60 -59.29 26.71
N LEU A 286 -71.13 -59.28 27.95
CA LEU A 286 -70.65 -58.36 29.00
C LEU A 286 -69.20 -58.62 29.37
N ILE A 287 -68.81 -59.90 29.50
CA ILE A 287 -67.41 -60.28 29.78
C ILE A 287 -66.50 -59.94 28.60
N GLY A 288 -66.95 -60.18 27.37
CA GLY A 288 -66.24 -59.78 26.15
C GLY A 288 -65.99 -58.26 26.14
N GLN A 289 -67.04 -57.47 26.31
CA GLN A 289 -66.93 -56.00 26.38
C GLN A 289 -66.03 -55.52 27.52
N ALA A 290 -66.09 -56.17 28.70
CA ALA A 290 -65.24 -55.83 29.83
C ALA A 290 -63.75 -56.15 29.57
N ASN A 291 -63.46 -57.30 28.93
CA ASN A 291 -62.11 -57.68 28.53
C ASN A 291 -61.58 -56.73 27.44
N ASP A 292 -62.37 -56.46 26.40
CA ASP A 292 -62.00 -55.52 25.33
C ASP A 292 -61.71 -54.12 25.88
N TYR A 293 -62.53 -53.65 26.82
CA TYR A 293 -62.31 -52.38 27.49
C TYR A 293 -61.01 -52.37 28.32
N SER A 294 -60.75 -53.44 29.07
CA SER A 294 -59.52 -53.60 29.86
C SER A 294 -58.28 -53.62 28.97
N ASP A 295 -58.31 -54.40 27.89
CA ASP A 295 -57.18 -54.54 26.97
C ASP A 295 -56.91 -53.25 26.22
N ARG A 296 -57.97 -52.54 25.80
CA ARG A 296 -57.83 -51.20 25.21
C ARG A 296 -57.21 -50.22 26.21
N THR A 297 -57.70 -50.19 27.44
CA THR A 297 -57.17 -49.28 28.48
C THR A 297 -55.69 -49.55 28.76
N ARG A 298 -55.29 -50.83 28.82
CA ARG A 298 -53.88 -51.20 29.00
C ARG A 298 -53.02 -50.79 27.82
N THR A 299 -53.50 -51.06 26.61
CA THR A 299 -52.80 -50.69 25.37
C THR A 299 -52.61 -49.17 25.29
N GLU A 300 -53.67 -48.40 25.56
CA GLU A 300 -53.61 -46.94 25.57
C GLU A 300 -52.64 -46.41 26.64
N ALA A 301 -52.60 -47.04 27.82
CA ALA A 301 -51.66 -46.67 28.88
C ALA A 301 -50.21 -47.01 28.52
N ASP A 302 -49.96 -48.19 27.94
CA ASP A 302 -48.64 -48.62 27.48
C ASP A 302 -48.14 -47.72 26.34
N ASP A 303 -49.00 -47.39 25.39
CA ASP A 303 -48.71 -46.47 24.28
C ASP A 303 -48.38 -45.06 24.80
N TYR A 304 -49.13 -44.57 25.78
CA TYR A 304 -48.86 -43.28 26.42
C TYR A 304 -47.52 -43.27 27.16
N ALA A 305 -47.22 -44.34 27.91
CA ALA A 305 -45.96 -44.50 28.62
C ALA A 305 -44.77 -44.58 27.66
N ALA A 306 -44.92 -45.30 26.53
CA ALA A 306 -43.91 -45.40 25.48
C ALA A 306 -43.62 -44.02 24.87
N ARG A 307 -44.66 -43.29 24.44
CA ARG A 307 -44.51 -41.94 23.87
C ARG A 307 -43.82 -40.99 24.83
N THR A 308 -44.23 -41.00 26.10
CA THR A 308 -43.62 -40.12 27.12
C THR A 308 -42.14 -40.43 27.32
N ARG A 309 -41.75 -41.71 27.30
CA ARG A 309 -40.35 -42.12 27.39
C ARG A 309 -39.57 -41.70 26.15
N ASP A 310 -40.11 -41.94 24.96
CA ASP A 310 -39.47 -41.57 23.70
C ASP A 310 -39.25 -40.06 23.59
N ASP A 311 -40.25 -39.26 23.98
CA ASP A 311 -40.16 -37.80 24.02
C ASP A 311 -39.09 -37.33 25.03
N ALA A 312 -39.03 -37.96 26.21
CA ALA A 312 -38.04 -37.64 27.23
C ALA A 312 -36.61 -38.01 26.78
N ASP A 313 -36.43 -39.16 26.14
CA ASP A 313 -35.15 -39.62 25.60
C ASP A 313 -34.70 -38.73 24.43
N ALA A 314 -35.63 -38.31 23.56
CA ALA A 314 -35.37 -37.38 22.47
C ALA A 314 -34.93 -36.01 23.01
N TYR A 315 -35.64 -35.47 24.01
CA TYR A 315 -35.27 -34.21 24.65
C TYR A 315 -33.88 -34.30 25.31
N SER A 316 -33.61 -35.36 26.07
CA SER A 316 -32.31 -35.58 26.71
C SER A 316 -31.16 -35.69 25.69
N LYS A 317 -31.41 -36.34 24.56
CA LYS A 317 -30.44 -36.43 23.46
C LYS A 317 -30.17 -35.05 22.84
N HIS A 318 -31.23 -34.28 22.59
CA HIS A 318 -31.10 -32.93 22.02
C HIS A 318 -30.31 -32.01 22.96
N THR A 319 -30.62 -32.00 24.26
CA THR A 319 -29.89 -31.18 25.24
C THR A 319 -28.41 -31.57 25.32
N ARG A 320 -28.08 -32.86 25.28
CA ARG A 320 -26.68 -33.33 25.27
C ARG A 320 -25.97 -32.87 24.00
N GLN A 321 -26.61 -33.02 22.84
CA GLN A 321 -26.04 -32.59 21.58
C GLN A 321 -25.81 -31.07 21.53
N ASP A 322 -26.74 -30.27 22.06
CA ASP A 322 -26.59 -28.82 22.13
C ASP A 322 -25.44 -28.42 23.06
N ALA A 323 -25.29 -29.11 24.19
CA ALA A 323 -24.17 -28.90 25.11
C ALA A 323 -22.83 -29.28 24.48
N ASP A 324 -22.75 -30.41 23.77
CA ASP A 324 -21.55 -30.86 23.06
C ASP A 324 -21.16 -29.88 21.94
N ASN A 325 -22.15 -29.39 21.18
CA ASN A 325 -21.96 -28.38 20.14
C ASN A 325 -21.46 -27.06 20.73
N TYR A 326 -22.07 -26.60 21.83
CA TYR A 326 -21.64 -25.40 22.52
C TYR A 326 -20.21 -25.52 23.05
N SER A 327 -19.88 -26.65 23.70
CA SER A 327 -18.53 -26.90 24.19
C SER A 327 -17.50 -26.91 23.06
N THR A 328 -17.84 -27.53 21.92
CA THR A 328 -16.98 -27.55 20.73
C THR A 328 -16.72 -26.14 20.22
N SER A 329 -17.79 -25.34 20.08
CA SER A 329 -17.68 -23.94 19.63
C SER A 329 -16.82 -23.09 20.57
N VAL A 330 -16.93 -23.28 21.89
CA VAL A 330 -16.09 -22.58 22.88
C VAL A 330 -14.63 -22.99 22.75
N HIS A 331 -14.34 -24.27 22.55
CA HIS A 331 -12.97 -24.76 22.33
C HIS A 331 -12.36 -24.20 21.05
N GLU A 332 -13.10 -24.23 19.93
CA GLU A 332 -12.64 -23.66 18.66
C GLU A 332 -12.32 -22.17 18.78
N GLN A 333 -13.18 -21.40 19.46
CA GLN A 333 -12.94 -19.98 19.71
C GLN A 333 -11.72 -19.74 20.61
N ALA A 334 -11.54 -20.55 21.65
CA ALA A 334 -10.39 -20.47 22.55
C ALA A 334 -9.07 -20.83 21.83
N ASP A 335 -9.09 -21.84 20.98
CA ASP A 335 -7.94 -22.25 20.18
C ASP A 335 -7.57 -21.19 19.15
N ALA A 336 -8.57 -20.63 18.44
CA ALA A 336 -8.37 -19.53 17.50
C ALA A 336 -7.80 -18.27 18.18
N TYR A 337 -8.31 -17.93 19.36
CA TYR A 337 -7.78 -16.81 20.14
C TYR A 337 -6.34 -17.08 20.59
N SER A 338 -6.06 -18.27 21.10
CA SER A 338 -4.71 -18.67 21.54
C SER A 338 -3.72 -18.65 20.39
N GLU A 339 -4.13 -19.10 19.21
CA GLU A 339 -3.31 -19.06 18.00
C GLU A 339 -3.00 -17.63 17.57
N LYS A 340 -3.99 -16.75 17.58
CA LYS A 340 -3.80 -15.32 17.29
C LYS A 340 -2.79 -14.69 18.25
N ILE A 341 -2.91 -14.94 19.55
CA ILE A 341 -1.98 -14.41 20.55
C ILE A 341 -0.55 -14.93 20.34
N ARG A 342 -0.39 -16.22 19.97
CA ARG A 342 0.94 -16.77 19.62
C ARG A 342 1.54 -16.06 18.41
N GLN A 343 0.76 -15.88 17.34
CA GLN A 343 1.21 -15.18 16.13
C GLN A 343 1.60 -13.73 16.40
N GLU A 344 0.81 -13.01 17.21
CA GLU A 344 1.13 -11.64 17.62
C GLU A 344 2.42 -11.57 18.46
N ALA A 345 2.62 -12.53 19.37
CA ALA A 345 3.84 -12.62 20.18
C ALA A 345 5.08 -12.94 19.33
N ASP A 346 4.97 -13.88 18.38
CA ASP A 346 6.06 -14.23 17.46
C ASP A 346 6.41 -13.04 16.56
N ALA A 347 5.42 -12.35 16.00
CA ALA A 347 5.62 -11.16 15.18
C ALA A 347 6.27 -10.02 15.99
N TYR A 348 5.87 -9.82 17.25
CA TYR A 348 6.50 -8.83 18.11
C TYR A 348 7.96 -9.19 18.42
N SER A 349 8.26 -10.47 18.67
CA SER A 349 9.63 -10.94 18.89
C SER A 349 10.50 -10.78 17.64
N GLU A 350 9.96 -11.06 16.45
CA GLU A 350 10.66 -10.89 15.17
C GLU A 350 10.99 -9.42 14.96
N LYS A 351 9.99 -8.53 15.07
CA LYS A 351 10.20 -7.08 14.97
C LYS A 351 11.26 -6.57 15.95
N THR A 352 11.27 -7.08 17.18
CA THR A 352 12.26 -6.67 18.18
C THR A 352 13.68 -7.09 17.80
N ARG A 353 13.84 -8.26 17.18
CA ARG A 353 15.14 -8.72 16.66
C ARG A 353 15.57 -7.88 15.47
N ASP A 354 14.68 -7.62 14.53
CA ASP A 354 14.97 -6.79 13.35
C ASP A 354 15.38 -5.36 13.76
N ASP A 355 14.66 -4.75 14.71
CA ASP A 355 14.99 -3.42 15.23
C ASP A 355 16.39 -3.42 15.90
N ALA A 356 16.75 -4.49 16.62
CA ALA A 356 18.07 -4.64 17.23
C ALA A 356 19.18 -4.86 16.19
N ASP A 357 18.94 -5.70 15.18
CA ASP A 357 19.90 -5.97 14.09
C ASP A 357 20.15 -4.70 13.27
N ASN A 358 19.10 -3.94 12.95
CA ASN A 358 19.20 -2.65 12.28
C ASN A 358 20.00 -1.63 13.11
N TYR A 359 19.75 -1.56 14.43
CA TYR A 359 20.52 -0.69 15.31
C TYR A 359 22.01 -1.06 15.31
N MET A 360 22.32 -2.35 15.40
CA MET A 360 23.70 -2.85 15.36
C MET A 360 24.37 -2.55 14.03
N GLN A 361 23.68 -2.74 12.90
CA GLN A 361 24.21 -2.44 11.58
C GLN A 361 24.50 -0.94 11.39
N ASN A 362 23.62 -0.07 11.89
CA ASN A 362 23.86 1.37 11.89
C ASN A 362 25.08 1.73 12.74
N LYS A 363 25.24 1.12 13.92
CA LYS A 363 26.43 1.36 14.76
C LYS A 363 27.72 0.87 14.15
N HIS A 364 27.70 -0.27 13.46
CA HIS A 364 28.85 -0.72 12.68
C HIS A 364 29.17 0.24 11.53
N SER A 365 28.15 0.73 10.81
CA SER A 365 28.34 1.70 9.72
C SER A 365 28.91 3.03 10.21
N GLU A 366 28.44 3.54 11.35
CA GLU A 366 28.99 4.73 12.01
C GLU A 366 30.47 4.53 12.39
N ALA A 367 30.81 3.35 12.94
CA ALA A 367 32.18 3.02 13.32
C ALA A 367 33.10 2.91 12.09
N ASP A 368 32.64 2.27 11.01
CA ASP A 368 33.39 2.14 9.76
C ASP A 368 33.63 3.51 9.11
N GLN A 369 32.63 4.40 9.11
CA GLN A 369 32.79 5.78 8.66
C GLN A 369 33.81 6.54 9.50
N TYR A 370 33.75 6.44 10.82
CA TYR A 370 34.72 7.08 11.70
C TYR A 370 36.15 6.63 11.40
N VAL A 371 36.36 5.33 11.19
CA VAL A 371 37.67 4.78 10.82
C VAL A 371 38.11 5.29 9.45
N ALA A 372 37.21 5.35 8.46
CA ALA A 372 37.51 5.87 7.13
C ALA A 372 37.92 7.35 7.18
N ASP A 373 37.18 8.19 7.92
CA ASP A 373 37.48 9.61 8.10
C ASP A 373 38.82 9.83 8.78
N LYS A 374 39.11 9.07 9.85
CA LYS A 374 40.40 9.15 10.54
C LYS A 374 41.56 8.69 9.67
N THR A 375 41.33 7.69 8.83
CA THR A 375 42.33 7.23 7.86
C THR A 375 42.58 8.28 6.78
N ALA A 376 41.52 8.94 6.27
CA ALA A 376 41.65 10.02 5.31
C ALA A 376 42.38 11.24 5.88
N GLU A 377 42.08 11.63 7.12
CA GLU A 377 42.77 12.71 7.84
C GLU A 377 44.27 12.40 8.01
N ALA A 378 44.60 11.17 8.43
CA ALA A 378 45.98 10.72 8.57
C ALA A 378 46.74 10.74 7.22
N ASN A 379 46.10 10.27 6.15
CA ASN A 379 46.69 10.29 4.81
C ASN A 379 46.92 11.72 4.31
N SER A 380 45.97 12.64 4.52
CA SER A 380 46.12 14.05 4.14
C SER A 380 47.26 14.73 4.90
N TYR A 381 47.40 14.43 6.20
CA TYR A 381 48.51 14.92 7.00
C TYR A 381 49.85 14.39 6.48
N ALA A 382 49.94 13.09 6.17
CA ALA A 382 51.14 12.48 5.62
C ALA A 382 51.54 13.07 4.26
N GLU A 383 50.56 13.31 3.38
CA GLU A 383 50.76 13.96 2.08
C GLU A 383 51.26 15.40 2.26
N THR A 384 50.65 16.16 3.15
CA THR A 384 51.09 17.53 3.47
C THR A 384 52.55 17.54 3.96
N LYS A 385 52.91 16.64 4.89
CA LYS A 385 54.28 16.53 5.38
C LYS A 385 55.27 16.09 4.33
N THR A 386 54.85 15.23 3.40
CA THR A 386 55.66 14.83 2.26
C THR A 386 55.91 16.01 1.32
N ASN A 387 54.88 16.80 1.02
CA ASN A 387 55.00 17.98 0.17
C ASN A 387 55.86 19.09 0.80
N GLU A 388 55.72 19.33 2.11
CA GLU A 388 56.60 20.24 2.85
C GLU A 388 58.06 19.79 2.77
N ALA A 389 58.32 18.49 2.95
CA ALA A 389 59.66 17.93 2.85
C ALA A 389 60.25 18.04 1.44
N ASN A 390 59.46 17.76 0.40
CA ASN A 390 59.87 17.92 -1.00
C ASN A 390 60.18 19.38 -1.32
N THR A 391 59.32 20.31 -0.90
CA THR A 391 59.53 21.76 -1.10
C THR A 391 60.81 22.23 -0.42
N TYR A 392 61.08 21.75 0.79
CA TYR A 392 62.32 22.06 1.50
C TYR A 392 63.55 21.49 0.78
N ALA A 393 63.47 20.26 0.28
CA ALA A 393 64.54 19.64 -0.49
C ALA A 393 64.82 20.42 -1.78
N ASP A 394 63.78 20.81 -2.53
CA ASP A 394 63.90 21.61 -3.75
C ASP A 394 64.52 22.98 -3.47
N SER A 395 64.10 23.64 -2.38
CA SER A 395 64.70 24.91 -1.94
C SER A 395 66.19 24.75 -1.65
N LYS A 396 66.60 23.63 -1.02
CA LYS A 396 68.02 23.38 -0.72
C LYS A 396 68.83 22.99 -1.94
N ALA A 397 68.23 22.29 -2.90
CA ALA A 397 68.86 22.04 -4.20
C ALA A 397 69.08 23.37 -4.94
N HIS A 398 68.08 24.25 -4.95
CA HIS A 398 68.19 25.55 -5.62
C HIS A 398 69.26 26.45 -5.00
N GLU A 399 69.32 26.55 -3.67
CA GLU A 399 70.40 27.28 -2.97
C GLU A 399 71.79 26.73 -3.34
N ALA A 400 71.93 25.41 -3.47
CA ALA A 400 73.19 24.78 -3.85
C ALA A 400 73.56 25.09 -5.31
N ASP A 401 72.58 25.06 -6.23
CA ASP A 401 72.77 25.41 -7.63
C ASP A 401 73.16 26.88 -7.80
N GLU A 402 72.51 27.80 -7.10
CA GLU A 402 72.86 29.22 -7.08
C GLU A 402 74.29 29.44 -6.58
N TYR A 403 74.68 28.77 -5.50
CA TYR A 403 76.04 28.86 -4.97
C TYR A 403 77.07 28.31 -5.97
N ALA A 404 76.78 27.18 -6.62
CA ALA A 404 77.65 26.60 -7.64
C ALA A 404 77.80 27.55 -8.85
N GLN A 405 76.70 28.15 -9.30
CA GLN A 405 76.70 29.12 -10.40
C GLN A 405 77.48 30.38 -10.04
N GLN A 406 77.30 30.93 -8.83
CA GLN A 406 78.10 32.06 -8.35
C GLN A 406 79.60 31.73 -8.37
N LYS A 407 79.99 30.54 -7.91
CA LYS A 407 81.41 30.12 -7.93
C LYS A 407 81.94 29.96 -9.35
N GLN A 408 81.11 29.48 -10.27
CA GLN A 408 81.47 29.41 -11.68
C GLN A 408 81.65 30.81 -12.30
N ASP A 409 80.76 31.75 -11.99
CA ASP A 409 80.83 33.12 -12.49
C ASP A 409 82.01 33.91 -11.91
N GLU A 410 82.32 33.73 -10.62
CA GLU A 410 83.54 34.25 -9.99
C GLU A 410 84.79 33.70 -10.70
N GLY A 411 84.81 32.39 -10.99
CA GLY A 411 85.89 31.75 -11.74
C GLY A 411 86.03 32.29 -13.17
N ASN A 412 84.92 32.45 -13.88
CA ASN A 412 84.88 33.03 -15.22
C ASN A 412 85.36 34.49 -15.22
N THR A 413 84.93 35.27 -14.24
CA THR A 413 85.35 36.66 -14.06
C THR A 413 86.84 36.76 -13.81
N TYR A 414 87.38 35.93 -12.91
CA TYR A 414 88.81 35.87 -12.64
C TYR A 414 89.62 35.47 -13.89
N ALA A 415 89.13 34.46 -14.64
CA ALA A 415 89.76 34.04 -15.89
C ALA A 415 89.74 35.17 -16.94
N GLN A 416 88.63 35.90 -17.08
CA GLN A 416 88.56 37.06 -17.97
C GLN A 416 89.52 38.17 -17.55
N GLN A 417 89.59 38.51 -16.26
CA GLN A 417 90.54 39.50 -15.75
C GLN A 417 91.98 39.10 -16.08
N LYS A 418 92.36 37.84 -15.83
CA LYS A 418 93.70 37.34 -16.15
C LYS A 418 93.99 37.35 -17.65
N LYS A 419 92.98 37.08 -18.49
CA LYS A 419 93.11 37.20 -19.94
C LYS A 419 93.35 38.66 -20.35
N THR A 420 92.55 39.60 -19.83
CA THR A 420 92.72 41.03 -20.12
C THR A 420 94.07 41.55 -19.65
N GLU A 421 94.55 41.16 -18.47
CA GLU A 421 95.90 41.50 -17.99
C GLU A 421 96.99 40.96 -18.92
N ALA A 422 96.83 39.72 -19.42
CA ALA A 422 97.76 39.13 -20.37
C ALA A 422 97.73 39.84 -21.73
N ASP A 423 96.53 40.16 -22.23
CA ASP A 423 96.35 40.91 -23.48
C ASP A 423 96.98 42.31 -23.36
N GLN A 424 96.81 42.99 -22.22
CA GLN A 424 97.44 44.28 -21.93
C GLN A 424 98.96 44.17 -21.90
N TYR A 425 99.51 43.15 -21.22
CA TYR A 425 100.95 42.91 -21.20
C TYR A 425 101.51 42.72 -22.61
N VAL A 426 100.81 41.97 -23.47
CA VAL A 426 101.21 41.78 -24.87
C VAL A 426 101.15 43.10 -25.65
N MET A 427 100.13 43.93 -25.43
CA MET A 427 100.03 45.27 -26.04
C MET A 427 101.18 46.19 -25.60
N ASP A 428 101.47 46.24 -24.29
CA ASP A 428 102.56 47.06 -23.75
C ASP A 428 103.91 46.62 -24.32
N ARG A 429 104.14 45.31 -24.41
CA ARG A 429 105.35 44.74 -25.05
C ARG A 429 105.44 45.05 -26.54
N HIS A 430 104.32 45.05 -27.27
CA HIS A 430 104.30 45.48 -28.66
C HIS A 430 104.64 46.97 -28.78
N GLY A 431 104.06 47.82 -27.93
CA GLY A 431 104.38 49.25 -27.90
C GLY A 431 105.87 49.51 -27.64
N GLU A 432 106.47 48.81 -26.67
CA GLU A 432 107.92 48.89 -26.42
C GLU A 432 108.76 48.47 -27.65
N ILE A 433 108.32 47.42 -28.37
CA ILE A 433 109.00 46.94 -29.58
C ILE A 433 108.87 47.97 -30.70
N ASP A 434 107.68 48.53 -30.92
CA ASP A 434 107.43 49.55 -31.94
C ASP A 434 108.27 50.82 -31.67
N GLU A 435 108.37 51.24 -30.40
CA GLU A 435 109.25 52.34 -29.99
C GLU A 435 110.73 52.02 -30.24
N TYR A 436 111.17 50.81 -29.90
CA TYR A 436 112.54 50.38 -30.15
C TYR A 436 112.85 50.33 -31.65
N GLU A 437 111.92 49.82 -32.47
CA GLU A 437 112.05 49.80 -33.92
C GLU A 437 112.15 51.22 -34.48
N ALA A 438 111.30 52.14 -34.03
CA ALA A 438 111.36 53.54 -34.41
C ALA A 438 112.70 54.19 -34.05
N GLN A 439 113.24 53.91 -32.85
CA GLN A 439 114.57 54.38 -32.46
C GLN A 439 115.69 53.81 -33.34
N VAL A 440 115.61 52.53 -33.72
CA VAL A 440 116.58 51.90 -34.63
C VAL A 440 116.50 52.53 -36.02
N GLN A 441 115.29 52.72 -36.56
CA GLN A 441 115.08 53.40 -37.83
C GLN A 441 115.62 54.83 -37.81
N GLN A 442 115.36 55.59 -36.73
CA GLN A 442 115.89 56.94 -36.57
C GLN A 442 117.42 56.96 -36.53
N ARG A 443 118.06 56.05 -35.77
CA ARG A 443 119.53 55.95 -35.76
C ARG A 443 120.09 55.61 -37.14
N ALA A 444 119.41 54.75 -37.89
CA ALA A 444 119.82 54.41 -39.25
C ALA A 444 119.72 55.63 -40.18
N GLN A 445 118.64 56.42 -40.07
CA GLN A 445 118.47 57.68 -40.81
C GLN A 445 119.54 58.71 -40.44
N ASP A 446 119.78 58.92 -39.15
CA ASP A 446 120.84 59.82 -38.65
C ASP A 446 122.23 59.41 -39.15
N TYR A 447 122.49 58.10 -39.19
CA TYR A 447 123.76 57.56 -39.70
C TYR A 447 123.92 57.78 -41.21
N ASP A 448 122.88 57.51 -42.00
CA ASP A 448 122.87 57.81 -43.45
C ASP A 448 123.08 59.31 -43.69
N GLN A 449 122.38 60.17 -42.95
CA GLN A 449 122.50 61.62 -43.07
C GLN A 449 123.91 62.11 -42.74
N LYS A 450 124.52 61.63 -41.64
CA LYS A 450 125.92 61.96 -41.30
C LYS A 450 126.89 61.51 -42.37
N THR A 451 126.68 60.32 -42.94
CA THR A 451 127.54 59.77 -43.99
C THR A 451 127.45 60.61 -45.28
N ARG A 452 126.24 61.02 -45.68
CA ARG A 452 126.03 61.93 -46.82
C ARG A 452 126.63 63.30 -46.57
N ALA A 453 126.38 63.91 -45.41
CA ALA A 453 126.93 65.21 -45.05
C ALA A 453 128.48 65.19 -45.08
N ALA A 454 129.10 64.16 -44.52
CA ALA A 454 130.56 64.00 -44.58
C ALA A 454 131.09 63.83 -46.02
N ALA A 455 130.35 63.14 -46.88
CA ALA A 455 130.69 63.01 -48.30
C ALA A 455 130.54 64.33 -49.06
N ASP A 456 129.49 65.10 -48.78
CA ASP A 456 129.26 66.43 -49.35
C ASP A 456 130.34 67.43 -48.90
N ASP A 457 130.67 67.44 -47.61
CA ASP A 457 131.76 68.25 -47.04
C ASP A 457 133.10 67.92 -47.70
N TYR A 458 133.40 66.63 -47.88
CA TYR A 458 134.62 66.19 -48.57
C TYR A 458 134.64 66.64 -50.03
N ALA A 459 133.53 66.49 -50.76
CA ALA A 459 133.41 66.96 -52.14
C ALA A 459 133.61 68.48 -52.25
N GLN A 460 133.08 69.24 -51.29
CA GLN A 460 133.26 70.69 -51.20
C GLN A 460 134.73 71.05 -50.91
N GLN A 461 135.39 70.33 -50.00
CA GLN A 461 136.80 70.51 -49.67
C GLN A 461 137.70 70.28 -50.90
N VAL A 462 137.41 69.23 -51.69
CA VAL A 462 138.11 68.95 -52.95
C VAL A 462 137.90 70.07 -53.96
N ARG A 463 136.67 70.60 -54.11
CA ARG A 463 136.41 71.76 -54.98
C ARG A 463 137.20 72.99 -54.55
N THR A 464 137.18 73.35 -53.28
CA THR A 464 137.90 74.53 -52.76
C THR A 464 139.41 74.38 -52.96
N ASN A 465 139.97 73.18 -52.79
CA ASN A 465 141.37 72.92 -53.08
C ASN A 465 141.71 73.11 -54.57
N LEU A 466 140.88 72.59 -55.49
CA LEU A 466 141.06 72.79 -56.93
C LEU A 466 140.95 74.27 -57.34
N GLU A 467 140.02 75.00 -56.73
CA GLU A 467 139.83 76.44 -56.98
C GLU A 467 141.03 77.27 -56.48
N THR A 468 141.60 76.87 -55.33
CA THR A 468 142.83 77.47 -54.81
C THR A 468 144.03 77.19 -55.71
N GLN A 469 144.19 75.94 -56.18
CA GLN A 469 145.23 75.58 -57.13
C GLN A 469 145.10 76.34 -58.46
N SER A 470 143.88 76.54 -58.94
CA SER A 470 143.61 77.36 -60.13
C SER A 470 144.12 78.79 -59.94
N LYS A 471 143.82 79.44 -58.82
CA LYS A 471 144.33 80.81 -58.51
C LYS A 471 145.85 80.89 -58.46
N VAL A 472 146.52 79.87 -57.94
CA VAL A 472 147.99 79.81 -57.91
C VAL A 472 148.57 79.73 -59.33
N ILE A 473 147.96 78.92 -60.19
CA ILE A 473 148.35 78.82 -61.62
C ILE A 473 148.12 80.15 -62.34
N GLU A 474 147.01 80.81 -62.06
CA GLU A 474 146.67 82.13 -62.62
C GLU A 474 147.69 83.22 -62.21
N GLY A 475 148.11 83.21 -60.95
CA GLY A 475 149.18 84.08 -60.44
C GLY A 475 150.53 83.83 -61.12
N ASN A 476 150.89 82.57 -61.35
CA ASN A 476 152.13 82.22 -62.06
C ASN A 476 152.11 82.72 -63.53
N ILE A 477 150.97 82.66 -64.20
CA ILE A 477 150.79 83.20 -65.56
C ILE A 477 150.99 84.71 -65.58
N GLN A 478 150.47 85.44 -64.59
CA GLN A 478 150.67 86.88 -64.47
C GLN A 478 152.15 87.23 -64.22
N GLY A 479 152.83 86.49 -63.33
CA GLY A 479 154.26 86.66 -63.09
C GLY A 479 155.12 86.44 -64.34
N LEU A 480 154.79 85.43 -65.16
CA LEU A 480 155.46 85.17 -66.44
C LEU A 480 155.27 86.32 -67.46
N LYS A 481 154.07 86.90 -67.54
CA LYS A 481 153.82 88.06 -68.42
C LYS A 481 154.61 89.30 -67.99
N GLN A 482 154.76 89.50 -66.69
CA GLN A 482 155.51 90.63 -66.13
C GLN A 482 157.01 90.47 -66.41
N PHE A 483 157.53 89.25 -66.30
CA PHE A 483 158.90 88.90 -66.68
C PHE A 483 159.16 89.13 -68.19
N GLU A 484 158.24 88.75 -69.07
CA GLU A 484 158.40 88.98 -70.52
C GLU A 484 158.44 90.48 -70.87
N THR A 485 157.66 91.29 -70.16
CA THR A 485 157.60 92.75 -70.34
C THR A 485 158.94 93.40 -69.97
N GLU A 486 159.52 93.03 -68.84
CA GLU A 486 160.82 93.54 -68.38
C GLU A 486 161.99 93.09 -69.27
N TYR A 487 161.92 91.88 -69.83
CA TYR A 487 162.94 91.39 -70.77
C TYR A 487 162.97 92.20 -72.08
N ARG A 488 161.81 92.58 -72.62
CA ARG A 488 161.72 93.40 -73.85
C ARG A 488 162.24 94.82 -73.65
N ALA A 489 162.01 95.40 -72.47
CA ALA A 489 162.50 96.73 -72.14
C ALA A 489 164.05 96.78 -72.15
N ARG A 490 164.72 95.79 -71.54
CA ARG A 490 166.19 95.71 -71.51
C ARG A 490 166.83 95.48 -72.87
N LEU A 491 166.17 94.74 -73.78
CA LEU A 491 166.67 94.51 -75.14
C LEU A 491 166.66 95.80 -75.98
N THR A 492 165.66 96.65 -75.77
CA THR A 492 165.50 97.93 -76.49
C THR A 492 166.58 98.94 -76.08
N GLU A 493 166.93 98.98 -74.80
CA GLU A 493 167.94 99.88 -74.24
C GLU A 493 169.37 99.53 -74.70
N PHE A 494 169.66 98.23 -74.86
CA PHE A 494 170.96 97.74 -75.36
C PHE A 494 171.21 98.09 -76.85
N LEU A 495 170.17 98.03 -77.70
CA LEU A 495 170.30 98.36 -79.13
C LEU A 495 170.50 99.88 -79.36
N THR A 496 169.94 100.72 -78.48
CA THR A 496 170.04 102.18 -78.60
C THR A 496 171.45 102.68 -78.25
N GLN A 497 172.14 102.02 -77.31
CA GLN A 497 173.53 102.36 -76.95
C GLN A 497 174.56 102.00 -78.05
N LEU A 498 174.29 100.99 -78.88
CA LEU A 498 175.19 100.56 -79.95
C LEU A 498 175.17 101.50 -81.16
N GLN A 499 174.05 102.20 -81.40
CA GLN A 499 173.89 103.14 -82.52
C GLN A 499 174.58 104.49 -82.27
N ALA A 500 174.72 104.92 -81.02
CA ALA A 500 175.39 106.17 -80.65
C ALA A 500 176.93 106.08 -80.71
N GLN A 501 177.50 104.87 -80.78
CA GLN A 501 178.95 104.64 -80.70
C GLN A 501 179.65 104.53 -82.08
N VAL A 502 178.92 104.65 -83.19
CA VAL A 502 179.44 104.50 -84.57
C VAL A 502 179.56 105.84 -85.32
N SER A 503 179.08 106.95 -84.78
CA SER A 503 178.93 108.20 -85.55
C SER A 503 180.04 109.25 -85.48
N ASP A 504 181.14 109.07 -84.73
CA ASP A 504 182.25 110.04 -84.74
C ASP A 504 183.65 109.40 -84.67
N THR A 505 184.18 108.92 -85.81
CA THR A 505 185.64 108.88 -86.12
C THR A 505 185.93 108.52 -87.60
N ASN A 506 186.16 109.52 -88.48
CA ASN A 506 187.37 109.66 -89.33
C ASN A 506 187.33 110.78 -90.42
N ASN A 507 188.37 111.63 -90.38
CA ASN A 507 189.18 112.20 -91.47
C ASN A 507 188.71 113.32 -92.45
N TYR A 508 189.51 114.41 -92.44
CA TYR A 508 189.86 115.31 -93.56
C TYR A 508 190.97 114.63 -94.40
N SER A 509 190.95 114.60 -95.74
CA SER A 509 191.72 115.50 -96.63
C SER A 509 191.45 115.20 -98.13
N LYS A 510 191.31 116.24 -98.97
CA LYS A 510 191.00 116.31 -100.44
C LYS A 510 192.19 115.90 -101.36
N MET A 511 192.12 115.51 -102.64
CA MET A 511 191.10 115.36 -103.71
C MET A 511 191.72 114.67 -104.97
N ASP A 512 190.88 113.96 -105.77
CA ASP A 512 190.96 113.70 -107.24
C ASP A 512 192.07 112.83 -107.86
N PRO A 513 191.93 112.39 -109.14
CA PRO A 513 190.73 111.91 -109.85
C PRO A 513 191.03 110.61 -110.62
N ASN A 514 190.25 109.55 -110.47
CA ASN A 514 189.96 108.60 -111.57
C ASN A 514 189.04 107.50 -111.04
N ASN A 515 187.84 107.54 -111.62
CA ASN A 515 186.63 106.75 -111.46
C ASN A 515 186.07 106.52 -110.07
#